data_AF-A0A2E5HWQ6-F1
#
_entry.id   AF-A0A2E5HWQ6-F1
#
_cell.length_a   1.000
_cell.length_b   1.000
_cell.length_c   1.000
_cell.angle_alpha   90.00
_cell.angle_beta   90.00
_cell.angle_gamma   90.00
#
_symmetry.space_group_name_H-M   'P 1'
#
loop_
_entity.id
_entity.type
_entity.pdbx_description
1 polymer ?
#
loop_
_entity_poly.entity_id
_entity_poly.type
_entity_poly.pdbx_seq_one_letter_code
_entity_poly.pdbx_strand_id
1 'polypeptide(L)'
;MWFFVLLASTIIVIVAGIKFSIWCTDKLTYIIVTQRFQDAEFIVNHNKAPHDWTEGRSIIVDLVQGTLTSRARYALSGLFNAQSYEAQRKGYLIQCLDNTTRYFYKCPFFQDEESRQTLTTGLEEEKIRWNQKPLSRIIDPSCQQNLPYHDHKSG
;
A
#
# COMPACT_ATOMS: atom_id res chain seq x y z
N MET A 1 22.45 -45.71 -1.26
CA MET A 1 21.07 -45.25 -1.49
C MET A 1 20.68 -44.08 -0.58
N TRP A 2 20.72 -44.23 0.76
CA TRP A 2 20.35 -43.17 1.71
C TRP A 2 21.09 -41.83 1.53
N PHE A 3 22.40 -41.87 1.28
CA PHE A 3 23.20 -40.65 1.06
C PHE A 3 22.73 -39.85 -0.17
N PHE A 4 22.39 -40.52 -1.26
CA PHE A 4 21.88 -39.87 -2.47
C PHE A 4 20.50 -39.25 -2.27
N VAL A 5 19.64 -39.89 -1.46
CA VAL A 5 18.32 -39.33 -1.10
C VAL A 5 18.46 -38.08 -0.23
N LEU A 6 19.35 -38.10 0.76
CA LEU A 6 19.62 -36.93 1.61
C LEU A 6 20.20 -35.76 0.80
N LEU A 7 21.13 -36.05 -0.11
CA LEU A 7 21.75 -35.04 -0.97
C LEU A 7 20.75 -34.46 -1.99
N ALA A 8 19.87 -35.29 -2.56
CA ALA A 8 18.80 -34.79 -3.41
C ALA A 8 17.78 -33.93 -2.65
N SER A 9 17.42 -34.32 -1.42
CA SER A 9 16.51 -33.56 -0.56
C SER A 9 17.08 -32.18 -0.18
N THR A 10 18.36 -32.10 0.19
CA THR A 10 18.99 -30.82 0.54
C THR A 10 19.04 -29.87 -0.66
N ILE A 11 19.36 -30.38 -1.85
CA ILE A 11 19.34 -29.59 -3.10
C ILE A 11 17.93 -29.05 -3.37
N ILE A 12 16.88 -29.88 -3.23
CA ILE A 12 15.50 -29.45 -3.42
C ILE A 12 15.13 -28.31 -2.45
N VAL A 13 15.50 -28.44 -1.17
CA VAL A 13 15.24 -27.41 -0.16
C VAL A 13 15.96 -26.10 -0.49
N ILE A 14 17.21 -26.17 -0.93
CA ILE A 14 17.98 -24.98 -1.32
C ILE A 14 17.34 -24.30 -2.54
N VAL A 15 16.99 -25.06 -3.58
CA VAL A 15 16.36 -24.51 -4.79
C VAL A 15 14.99 -23.88 -4.46
N ALA A 16 14.20 -24.55 -3.62
CA ALA A 16 12.93 -24.02 -3.15
C ALA A 16 13.12 -22.72 -2.34
N GLY A 17 14.12 -22.67 -1.47
CA GLY A 17 14.48 -21.49 -0.70
C GLY A 17 14.86 -20.30 -1.59
N ILE A 18 15.71 -20.51 -2.60
CA ILE A 18 16.12 -19.46 -3.54
C ILE A 18 14.91 -18.94 -4.33
N LYS A 19 14.07 -19.84 -4.87
CA LYS A 19 12.85 -19.44 -5.58
C LYS A 19 11.91 -18.64 -4.68
N PHE A 20 11.76 -19.06 -3.43
CA PHE A 20 10.97 -18.33 -2.44
C PHE A 20 11.53 -16.93 -2.17
N SER A 21 12.86 -16.79 -2.02
CA SER A 21 13.51 -15.49 -1.83
C SER A 21 13.29 -14.55 -3.01
N ILE A 22 13.40 -15.04 -4.26
CA ILE A 22 13.14 -14.23 -5.45
C ILE A 22 11.68 -13.77 -5.47
N TRP A 23 10.74 -14.70 -5.25
CA TRP A 23 9.32 -14.37 -5.18
C TRP A 23 9.00 -13.33 -4.10
N CYS A 24 9.60 -13.48 -2.91
CA CYS A 24 9.47 -12.48 -1.84
C CYS A 24 10.05 -11.13 -2.25
N THR A 25 11.21 -11.11 -2.90
CA THR A 25 11.88 -9.87 -3.31
C THR A 25 11.06 -9.11 -4.34
N ASP A 26 10.53 -9.81 -5.36
CA ASP A 26 9.67 -9.19 -6.39
C ASP A 26 8.38 -8.63 -5.78
N LYS A 27 7.73 -9.42 -4.92
CA LYS A 27 6.50 -8.97 -4.23
C LYS A 27 6.75 -7.79 -3.31
N LEU A 28 7.83 -7.81 -2.53
CA LEU A 28 8.17 -6.68 -1.65
C LEU A 28 8.54 -5.44 -2.45
N THR A 29 9.31 -5.58 -3.53
CA THR A 29 9.69 -4.45 -4.39
C THR A 29 8.45 -3.81 -5.01
N TYR A 30 7.52 -4.61 -5.53
CA TYR A 30 6.25 -4.11 -6.06
C TYR A 30 5.46 -3.32 -5.00
N ILE A 31 5.33 -3.87 -3.79
CA ILE A 31 4.56 -3.26 -2.68
C ILE A 31 5.22 -1.98 -2.16
N ILE A 32 6.55 -1.97 -2.07
CA ILE A 32 7.32 -0.87 -1.50
C ILE A 32 7.44 0.28 -2.49
N VAL A 33 7.66 -0.01 -3.77
CA VAL A 33 7.97 0.99 -4.79
C VAL A 33 6.74 1.22 -5.66
N THR A 34 6.41 0.27 -6.53
CA THR A 34 5.40 0.44 -7.59
C THR A 34 4.05 0.88 -7.05
N GLN A 35 3.53 0.18 -6.04
CA GLN A 35 2.21 0.48 -5.48
C GLN A 35 2.18 1.87 -4.83
N ARG A 36 3.27 2.32 -4.19
CA ARG A 36 3.32 3.67 -3.59
C ARG A 36 3.30 4.78 -4.63
N PHE A 37 4.01 4.59 -5.74
CA PHE A 37 4.02 5.54 -6.85
C PHE A 37 2.64 5.62 -7.52
N GLN A 38 2.01 4.48 -7.81
CA GLN A 38 0.66 4.43 -8.37
C GLN A 38 -0.37 5.09 -7.45
N ASP A 39 -0.29 4.81 -6.14
CA ASP A 39 -1.17 5.43 -5.15
C ASP A 39 -0.99 6.95 -5.10
N ALA A 40 0.25 7.44 -5.13
CA ALA A 40 0.53 8.88 -5.11
C ALA A 40 0.05 9.59 -6.37
N GLU A 41 0.30 9.00 -7.54
CA GLU A 41 -0.18 9.52 -8.82
C GLU A 41 -1.71 9.60 -8.82
N PHE A 42 -2.38 8.54 -8.35
CA PHE A 42 -3.84 8.53 -8.25
C PHE A 42 -4.36 9.65 -7.33
N ILE A 43 -3.74 9.82 -6.16
CA ILE A 43 -4.13 10.84 -5.17
C ILE A 43 -3.97 12.24 -5.74
N VAL A 44 -2.83 12.54 -6.37
CA VAL A 44 -2.56 13.87 -6.93
C VAL A 44 -3.49 14.18 -8.10
N ASN A 45 -3.79 13.19 -8.95
CA ASN A 45 -4.62 13.42 -10.14
C ASN A 45 -6.12 13.46 -9.83
N HIS A 46 -6.60 12.63 -8.89
CA HIS A 46 -8.03 12.48 -8.62
C HIS A 46 -8.48 13.19 -7.33
N ASN A 47 -7.55 13.53 -6.43
CA ASN A 47 -7.81 14.10 -5.11
C ASN A 47 -8.69 13.20 -4.21
N LYS A 48 -8.52 11.86 -4.36
CA LYS A 48 -9.30 10.82 -3.67
C LYS A 48 -8.40 9.70 -3.18
N ALA A 49 -8.91 8.91 -2.22
CA ALA A 49 -8.21 7.75 -1.72
C ALA A 49 -8.17 6.62 -2.77
N PRO A 50 -7.02 5.95 -2.96
CA PRO A 50 -6.93 4.76 -3.79
C PRO A 50 -7.85 3.66 -3.28
N HIS A 51 -8.42 2.91 -4.22
CA HIS A 51 -9.41 1.88 -3.94
C HIS A 51 -8.93 0.82 -2.95
N ASP A 52 -7.70 0.35 -3.13
CA ASP A 52 -7.04 -0.63 -2.27
C ASP A 52 -6.99 -0.22 -0.79
N TRP A 53 -6.99 1.09 -0.50
CA TRP A 53 -6.97 1.57 0.88
C TRP A 53 -8.35 1.43 1.53
N THR A 54 -9.42 1.33 0.74
CA THR A 54 -10.80 1.37 1.19
C THR A 54 -11.50 0.02 1.20
N GLU A 55 -11.23 -0.88 0.25
CA GLU A 55 -11.85 -2.21 0.15
C GLU A 55 -11.07 -3.32 0.84
N GLY A 56 -9.81 -3.06 1.20
CA GLY A 56 -9.02 -3.97 2.01
C GLY A 56 -7.76 -4.41 1.29
N ARG A 57 -6.74 -3.57 1.38
CA ARG A 57 -5.36 -3.87 1.03
C ARG A 57 -4.92 -5.23 1.56
N SER A 58 -3.92 -5.85 0.96
CA SER A 58 -3.32 -7.03 1.59
C SER A 58 -2.73 -6.65 2.95
N ILE A 59 -2.94 -7.51 3.97
CA ILE A 59 -2.36 -7.35 5.32
C ILE A 59 -0.84 -7.18 5.25
N ILE A 60 -0.20 -7.82 4.27
CA ILE A 60 1.25 -7.71 4.01
C ILE A 60 1.62 -6.27 3.64
N VAL A 61 0.80 -5.60 2.83
CA VAL A 61 1.04 -4.19 2.47
C VAL A 61 0.93 -3.31 3.70
N ASP A 62 -0.09 -3.51 4.54
CA ASP A 62 -0.24 -2.72 5.76
C ASP A 62 0.85 -2.99 6.80
N LEU A 63 1.36 -4.22 6.84
CA LEU A 63 2.51 -4.57 7.66
C LEU A 63 3.77 -3.85 7.16
N VAL A 64 4.07 -3.97 5.87
CA VAL A 64 5.25 -3.36 5.22
C VAL A 64 5.19 -1.84 5.27
N GLN A 65 3.99 -1.25 5.17
CA GLN A 65 3.79 0.20 5.18
C GLN A 65 3.47 0.78 6.56
N GLY A 66 3.38 -0.04 7.60
CA GLY A 66 3.20 0.41 9.00
C GLY A 66 1.80 0.92 9.35
N THR A 67 0.76 0.47 8.65
CA THR A 67 -0.64 0.88 8.80
C THR A 67 -1.53 -0.20 9.43
N LEU A 68 -0.98 -1.37 9.73
CA LEU A 68 -1.68 -2.55 10.26
C LEU A 68 -2.47 -2.27 11.56
N THR A 69 -1.85 -1.55 12.51
CA THR A 69 -2.46 -1.24 13.81
C THR A 69 -3.71 -0.37 13.66
N SER A 70 -3.64 0.63 12.79
CA SER A 70 -4.76 1.53 12.53
C SER A 70 -5.89 0.84 11.77
N ARG A 71 -5.55 -0.12 10.90
CA ARG A 71 -6.54 -0.97 10.24
C ARG A 71 -7.31 -1.84 11.22
N ALA A 72 -6.59 -2.54 12.11
CA ALA A 72 -7.21 -3.33 13.16
C ALA A 72 -8.11 -2.47 14.05
N ARG A 73 -7.67 -1.26 14.38
CA ARG A 73 -8.43 -0.31 15.22
C ARG A 73 -9.78 0.03 14.59
N TYR A 74 -9.81 0.50 13.33
CA TYR A 74 -11.08 0.89 12.71
C TYR A 74 -11.98 -0.32 12.44
N ALA A 75 -11.41 -1.47 12.05
CA ALA A 75 -12.19 -2.69 11.82
C ALA A 75 -12.93 -3.13 13.10
N LEU A 76 -12.25 -3.07 14.25
CA LEU A 76 -12.86 -3.37 15.55
C LEU A 76 -13.89 -2.31 15.97
N SER A 77 -13.66 -1.03 15.67
CA SER A 77 -14.60 0.04 16.03
C SER A 77 -15.97 -0.07 15.35
N GLY A 78 -16.03 -0.67 14.16
CA GLY A 78 -17.27 -0.96 13.44
C GLY A 78 -18.22 -1.91 14.18
N LEU A 79 -17.70 -2.68 15.13
CA LEU A 79 -18.49 -3.58 15.98
C LEU A 79 -19.24 -2.83 17.09
N PHE A 80 -18.83 -1.60 17.42
CA PHE A 80 -19.32 -0.90 18.62
C PHE A 80 -20.07 0.41 18.31
N ASN A 81 -19.64 1.22 17.33
CA ASN A 81 -20.29 2.49 17.00
C ASN A 81 -19.97 2.97 15.56
N ALA A 82 -20.99 3.29 14.77
CA ALA A 82 -20.85 3.77 13.38
C ALA A 82 -20.11 5.12 13.26
N GLN A 83 -20.34 6.05 14.20
CA GLN A 83 -19.67 7.36 14.19
C GLN A 83 -18.18 7.23 14.52
N SER A 84 -17.82 6.31 15.43
CA SER A 84 -16.41 6.05 15.75
C SER A 84 -15.71 5.31 14.59
N TYR A 85 -16.43 4.45 13.87
CA TYR A 85 -15.94 3.79 12.66
C TYR A 85 -15.57 4.78 11.55
N GLU A 86 -16.44 5.74 11.23
CA GLU A 86 -16.13 6.74 10.20
C GLU A 86 -14.92 7.61 10.58
N ALA A 87 -14.86 8.06 11.83
CA ALA A 87 -13.74 8.86 12.32
C ALA A 87 -12.41 8.08 12.27
N GLN A 88 -12.42 6.81 12.68
CA GLN A 88 -11.23 5.97 12.65
C GLN A 88 -10.82 5.56 11.23
N ARG A 89 -11.77 5.29 10.34
CA ARG A 89 -11.51 5.01 8.92
C ARG A 89 -10.89 6.22 8.24
N LYS A 90 -11.38 7.44 8.51
CA LYS A 90 -10.75 8.68 8.04
C LYS A 90 -9.33 8.82 8.57
N GLY A 91 -9.13 8.59 9.87
CA GLY A 91 -7.80 8.62 10.49
C GLY A 91 -6.82 7.65 9.85
N TYR A 92 -7.26 6.43 9.54
CA TYR A 92 -6.47 5.45 8.81
C TYR A 92 -6.06 5.96 7.42
N LEU A 93 -6.98 6.51 6.62
CA LEU A 93 -6.66 7.04 5.28
C LEU A 93 -5.65 8.20 5.35
N ILE A 94 -5.79 9.10 6.32
CA ILE A 94 -4.84 10.19 6.55
C ILE A 94 -3.46 9.64 6.93
N GLN A 95 -3.40 8.59 7.74
CA GLN A 95 -2.13 7.94 8.10
C GLN A 95 -1.49 7.23 6.91
N CYS A 96 -2.27 6.58 6.04
CA CYS A 96 -1.76 6.01 4.79
C CYS A 96 -1.15 7.10 3.90
N LEU A 97 -1.82 8.25 3.77
CA LEU A 97 -1.30 9.40 3.04
C LEU A 97 -0.01 9.94 3.67
N ASP A 98 0.02 10.14 4.99
CA ASP A 98 1.21 10.60 5.72
C ASP A 98 2.41 9.65 5.55
N ASN A 99 2.19 8.34 5.66
CA ASN A 99 3.22 7.34 5.44
C ASN A 99 3.71 7.29 3.99
N THR A 100 2.83 7.61 3.04
CA THR A 100 3.15 7.70 1.62
C THR A 100 4.00 8.94 1.35
N THR A 101 3.61 10.12 1.86
CA THR A 101 4.38 11.36 1.77
C THR A 101 5.76 11.21 2.43
N ARG A 102 5.84 10.64 3.64
CA ARG A 102 7.12 10.41 4.35
C ARG A 102 8.07 9.49 3.57
N TYR A 103 7.53 8.52 2.83
CA TYR A 103 8.33 7.68 1.96
C TYR A 103 8.97 8.50 0.83
N PHE A 104 8.20 9.34 0.13
CA PHE A 104 8.73 10.15 -0.96
C PHE A 104 9.77 11.17 -0.53
N TYR A 105 9.67 11.72 0.69
CA TYR A 105 10.71 12.57 1.26
C TYR A 105 12.09 11.89 1.34
N LYS A 106 12.15 10.57 1.51
CA LYS A 106 13.40 9.80 1.63
C LYS A 106 13.67 8.90 0.42
N CYS A 107 12.84 8.99 -0.61
CA CYS A 107 12.87 8.09 -1.76
C CYS A 107 14.06 8.42 -2.67
N PRO A 108 14.94 7.45 -2.99
CA PRO A 108 16.11 7.67 -3.85
C PRO A 108 15.78 7.68 -5.35
N PHE A 109 14.53 7.40 -5.74
CA PHE A 109 14.15 7.18 -7.15
C PHE A 109 13.78 8.44 -7.92
N PHE A 110 13.88 9.63 -7.31
CA PHE A 110 13.65 10.89 -8.01
C PHE A 110 14.88 11.30 -8.82
N GLN A 111 14.66 11.71 -10.07
CA GLN A 111 15.72 12.22 -10.94
C GLN A 111 16.20 13.60 -10.51
N ASP A 112 15.28 14.42 -10.01
CA ASP A 112 15.50 15.80 -9.59
C ASP A 112 14.73 16.14 -8.31
N GLU A 113 15.28 17.09 -7.56
CA GLU A 113 14.71 17.55 -6.29
C GLU A 113 13.37 18.28 -6.47
N GLU A 114 13.18 18.94 -7.61
CA GLU A 114 11.99 19.73 -7.92
C GLU A 114 10.76 18.82 -8.10
N SER A 115 10.91 17.69 -8.80
CA SER A 115 9.87 16.68 -8.96
C SER A 115 9.50 16.04 -7.63
N ARG A 116 10.49 15.81 -6.76
CA ARG A 116 10.25 15.33 -5.39
C ARG A 116 9.42 16.33 -4.60
N GLN A 117 9.83 17.59 -4.60
CA GLN A 117 9.12 18.67 -3.90
C GLN A 117 7.70 18.82 -4.42
N THR A 118 7.53 18.86 -5.74
CA THR A 118 6.21 18.96 -6.40
C THR A 118 5.27 17.85 -5.93
N LEU A 119 5.72 16.59 -5.94
CA LEU A 119 4.91 15.47 -5.48
C LEU A 119 4.61 15.56 -3.97
N THR A 120 5.62 15.82 -3.15
CA THR A 120 5.44 15.88 -1.69
C THR A 120 4.52 17.03 -1.27
N THR A 121 4.64 18.19 -1.92
CA THR A 121 3.75 19.34 -1.68
C THR A 121 2.33 19.01 -2.11
N GLY A 122 2.13 18.40 -3.29
CA GLY A 122 0.80 17.98 -3.74
C GLY A 122 0.12 17.00 -2.76
N LEU A 123 0.87 16.01 -2.25
CA LEU A 123 0.37 15.06 -1.25
C LEU A 123 0.08 15.72 0.10
N GLU A 124 0.88 16.71 0.50
CA GLU A 124 0.73 17.43 1.76
C GLU A 124 -0.47 18.40 1.73
N GLU A 125 -0.69 19.06 0.60
CA GLU A 125 -1.93 19.80 0.33
C GLU A 125 -3.16 18.89 0.37
N GLU A 126 -3.10 17.73 -0.28
CA GLU A 126 -4.20 16.75 -0.24
C GLU A 126 -4.50 16.30 1.19
N LYS A 127 -3.48 16.11 2.03
CA LYS A 127 -3.65 15.78 3.45
C LYS A 127 -4.41 16.89 4.19
N ILE A 128 -4.07 18.15 3.96
CA ILE A 128 -4.79 19.30 4.54
C ILE A 128 -6.25 19.30 4.05
N ARG A 129 -6.48 19.09 2.75
CA ARG A 129 -7.82 19.04 2.16
C ARG A 129 -8.64 17.88 2.73
N TRP A 130 -8.06 16.70 2.93
CA TRP A 130 -8.74 15.53 3.47
C TRP A 130 -9.09 15.71 4.95
N ASN A 131 -8.25 16.41 5.72
CA ASN A 131 -8.59 16.75 7.10
C ASN A 131 -9.86 17.61 7.19
N GLN A 132 -10.08 18.51 6.23
CA GLN A 132 -11.23 19.41 6.20
C GLN A 132 -12.49 18.78 5.55
N LYS A 133 -12.33 17.77 4.68
CA LYS A 133 -13.45 17.11 3.98
C LYS A 133 -14.11 16.00 4.83
N PRO A 134 -15.42 15.76 4.66
CA PRO A 134 -16.08 14.57 5.20
C PRO A 134 -15.61 13.31 4.46
N LEU A 135 -15.66 12.15 5.12
CA LEU A 135 -15.16 10.86 4.60
C LEU A 135 -15.78 10.48 3.25
N SER A 136 -17.06 10.78 3.05
CA SER A 136 -17.81 10.51 1.81
C SER A 136 -17.28 11.26 0.58
N ARG A 137 -16.48 12.32 0.75
CA ARG A 137 -15.82 13.03 -0.35
C ARG A 137 -14.39 12.57 -0.61
N ILE A 138 -13.82 11.79 0.30
CA ILE A 138 -12.47 11.21 0.20
C ILE A 138 -12.56 9.84 -0.50
N ILE A 139 -13.63 9.10 -0.21
CA ILE A 139 -13.92 7.79 -0.79
C ILE A 139 -14.89 8.00 -1.94
N ASP A 140 -14.50 7.58 -3.15
CA ASP A 140 -15.41 7.60 -4.29
C ASP A 140 -15.74 6.19 -4.76
N PRO A 141 -17.01 5.77 -4.66
CA PRO A 141 -17.45 4.49 -5.20
C PRO A 141 -17.51 4.48 -6.74
N SER A 142 -17.48 5.62 -7.43
CA SER A 142 -17.58 5.69 -8.90
C SER A 142 -16.24 5.63 -9.65
N CYS A 143 -15.10 5.82 -8.97
CA CYS A 143 -13.75 5.61 -9.54
C CYS A 143 -13.41 4.13 -9.81
N GLN A 144 -14.35 3.21 -9.55
CA GLN A 144 -14.21 1.74 -9.63
C GLN A 144 -13.93 1.15 -11.03
N GLN A 145 -14.09 1.90 -12.13
CA GLN A 145 -14.21 1.29 -13.46
C GLN A 145 -12.97 1.31 -14.38
N ASN A 146 -11.91 2.06 -14.09
CA ASN A 146 -10.88 2.36 -15.11
C ASN A 146 -9.42 2.22 -14.65
N LEU A 147 -9.09 1.23 -13.81
CA LEU A 147 -7.69 0.83 -13.62
C LEU A 147 -7.54 -0.62 -14.06
N PRO A 148 -6.82 -0.90 -15.18
CA PRO A 148 -6.47 -2.26 -15.52
C PRO A 148 -5.52 -2.76 -14.44
N TYR A 149 -6.07 -3.50 -13.50
CA TYR A 149 -5.31 -4.37 -12.62
C TYR A 149 -4.57 -5.33 -13.54
N HIS A 150 -3.28 -5.07 -13.80
CA HIS A 150 -2.41 -6.02 -14.49
C HIS A 150 -2.21 -7.20 -13.55
N ASP A 151 -3.18 -8.10 -13.63
CA ASP A 151 -3.19 -9.42 -13.04
C ASP A 151 -2.02 -10.18 -13.69
N HIS A 152 -0.82 -10.03 -13.13
CA HIS A 152 0.30 -10.90 -13.45
C HIS A 152 -0.02 -12.29 -12.89
N LYS A 153 -0.92 -12.99 -13.59
CA LYS A 153 -1.04 -14.44 -13.54
C LYS A 153 0.29 -15.00 -13.99
N SER A 154 1.10 -15.38 -13.01
CA SER A 154 2.25 -16.25 -13.23
C SER A 154 1.68 -17.64 -13.51
N GLY A 155 1.66 -18.01 -14.79
CA GLY A 155 1.65 -19.41 -15.22
C GLY A 155 3.03 -20.02 -15.08
#